data_AF-A0A2T0LNN7-F1
#
_entry.id   AF-A0A2T0LNN7-F1
#
_cell.length_a   1.000
_cell.length_b   1.000
_cell.length_c   1.000
_cell.angle_alpha   90.00
_cell.angle_beta   90.00
_cell.angle_gamma   90.00
#
_symmetry.space_group_name_H-M   'P 1'
#
loop_
_entity.id
_entity.type
_entity.pdbx_description
1 polymer ?
#
loop_
_entity_poly.entity_id
_entity_poly.type
_entity_poly.pdbx_seq_one_letter_code
_entity_poly.pdbx_strand_id
1 'polypeptide(L)'
;MIARYLSGPVPRYGVFRARIGLAVADLAASAGHDAASLAFTGLIGEAIAAGDGYAARDVLADDGCRPRLTGVEQQALADAAQAAGLGLGPFPASLKWLNCSRPCRWP
;
A
#
# COMPACT_ATOMS: atom_id res chain seq x y z
N MET A 1 -15.23 -7.75 -11.87
CA MET A 1 -14.19 -6.77 -11.43
C MET A 1 -13.10 -7.46 -10.62
N ILE A 2 -13.44 -8.10 -9.49
CA ILE A 2 -12.51 -8.86 -8.62
C ILE A 2 -11.70 -9.90 -9.41
N ALA A 3 -12.37 -10.78 -10.18
CA ALA A 3 -11.70 -11.81 -10.97
C ALA A 3 -10.68 -11.27 -12.00
N ARG A 4 -10.88 -10.04 -12.50
CA ARG A 4 -9.98 -9.39 -13.47
C ARG A 4 -8.75 -8.79 -12.79
N TYR A 5 -8.90 -8.28 -11.57
CA TYR A 5 -7.77 -7.87 -10.74
C TYR A 5 -6.84 -9.06 -10.45
N LEU A 6 -7.41 -10.23 -10.15
CA LEU A 6 -6.66 -11.45 -9.85
C LEU A 6 -5.93 -12.07 -11.06
N SER A 7 -6.17 -11.60 -12.29
CA SER A 7 -5.76 -12.29 -13.52
C SER A 7 -4.40 -11.88 -14.14
N GLY A 8 -3.60 -10.99 -13.53
CA GLY A 8 -2.21 -10.82 -13.99
C GLY A 8 -1.46 -9.55 -13.55
N PRO A 9 -0.11 -9.55 -13.65
CA PRO A 9 0.72 -8.43 -13.23
C PRO A 9 0.75 -7.31 -14.27
N VAL A 10 0.64 -6.06 -13.83
CA VAL A 10 0.84 -4.86 -14.66
C VAL A 10 2.04 -4.07 -14.11
N PRO A 11 3.16 -3.96 -14.85
CA PRO A 11 4.30 -3.18 -14.40
C PRO A 11 4.05 -1.67 -14.60
N ARG A 12 4.54 -0.86 -13.63
CA ARG A 12 4.79 0.60 -13.63
C ARG A 12 3.97 1.50 -12.70
N TYR A 13 2.98 1.01 -11.93
CA TYR A 13 2.23 1.87 -10.99
C TYR A 13 1.91 1.18 -9.64
N GLY A 14 2.94 0.93 -8.82
CA GLY A 14 2.83 0.21 -7.54
C GLY A 14 1.77 0.79 -6.60
N VAL A 15 1.83 2.09 -6.32
CA VAL A 15 0.85 2.79 -5.47
C VAL A 15 -0.59 2.71 -5.99
N PHE A 16 -0.78 2.94 -7.29
CA PHE A 16 -2.10 2.88 -7.90
C PHE A 16 -2.69 1.48 -7.80
N ARG A 17 -1.86 0.46 -8.06
CA ARG A 17 -2.26 -0.94 -7.95
C ARG A 17 -2.59 -1.32 -6.51
N ALA A 18 -1.79 -0.89 -5.54
CA ALA A 18 -2.06 -1.13 -4.13
C ALA A 18 -3.41 -0.56 -3.71
N ARG A 19 -3.74 0.68 -4.12
CA ARG A 19 -5.04 1.29 -3.82
C ARG A 19 -6.21 0.61 -4.50
N ILE A 20 -6.05 0.14 -5.74
CA ILE A 20 -7.07 -0.70 -6.39
C ILE A 20 -7.23 -2.02 -5.64
N GLY A 21 -6.12 -2.64 -5.24
CA GLY A 21 -6.14 -3.90 -4.50
C GLY A 21 -6.86 -3.79 -3.16
N LEU A 22 -6.63 -2.69 -2.42
CA LEU A 22 -7.37 -2.38 -1.20
C LEU A 22 -8.87 -2.25 -1.47
N ALA A 23 -9.26 -1.46 -2.48
CA ALA A 23 -10.67 -1.32 -2.85
C ALA A 23 -11.30 -2.66 -3.28
N VAL A 24 -10.56 -3.50 -3.99
CA VAL A 24 -10.99 -4.85 -4.38
C VAL A 24 -11.15 -5.76 -3.16
N ALA A 25 -10.23 -5.70 -2.20
CA ALA A 25 -10.28 -6.48 -0.98
C ALA A 25 -11.47 -6.08 -0.10
N ASP A 26 -11.75 -4.79 0.03
CA ASP A 26 -12.92 -4.26 0.74
C ASP A 26 -14.25 -4.71 0.09
N LEU A 27 -14.34 -4.60 -1.24
CA LEU A 27 -15.52 -5.07 -1.97
C LEU A 27 -15.67 -6.59 -1.86
N ALA A 28 -14.56 -7.34 -1.90
CA ALA A 28 -14.58 -8.78 -1.72
C ALA A 28 -15.03 -9.17 -0.30
N ALA A 29 -14.62 -8.41 0.73
CA ALA A 29 -15.09 -8.60 2.11
C ALA A 29 -16.62 -8.49 2.24
N SER A 30 -17.24 -7.59 1.46
CA SER A 30 -18.71 -7.50 1.39
C SER A 30 -19.37 -8.64 0.60
N ALA A 31 -18.64 -9.30 -0.31
CA ALA A 31 -19.15 -10.34 -1.20
C ALA A 31 -18.94 -11.77 -0.65
N GLY A 32 -18.04 -11.97 0.32
CA GLY A 32 -17.79 -13.24 0.99
C GLY A 32 -16.36 -13.40 1.52
N HIS A 33 -16.18 -14.25 2.54
CA HIS A 33 -14.91 -14.34 3.29
C HIS A 33 -13.72 -14.88 2.45
N ASP A 34 -13.97 -15.88 1.60
CA ASP A 34 -12.90 -16.56 0.85
C ASP A 34 -12.28 -15.67 -0.23
N ALA A 35 -13.11 -14.93 -0.97
CA ALA A 35 -12.65 -13.99 -2.00
C ALA A 35 -11.86 -12.82 -1.38
N ALA A 36 -12.27 -12.37 -0.20
CA ALA A 36 -11.58 -11.32 0.53
C ALA A 36 -10.19 -11.77 0.98
N SER A 37 -10.08 -12.97 1.54
CA SER A 37 -8.81 -13.54 1.99
C SER A 37 -7.81 -13.62 0.84
N LEU A 38 -8.24 -14.15 -0.32
CA LEU A 38 -7.40 -14.22 -1.52
C LEU A 38 -6.96 -12.83 -2.03
N ALA A 39 -7.87 -11.84 -2.00
CA ALA A 39 -7.54 -10.47 -2.42
C ALA A 39 -6.50 -9.83 -1.50
N PHE A 40 -6.64 -9.97 -0.17
CA PHE A 40 -5.68 -9.46 0.80
C PHE A 40 -4.31 -10.14 0.68
N THR A 41 -4.27 -11.48 0.61
CA THR A 41 -3.01 -12.22 0.42
C THR A 41 -2.32 -11.84 -0.88
N GLY A 42 -3.07 -11.71 -1.98
CA GLY A 42 -2.53 -11.25 -3.26
C GLY A 42 -1.95 -9.85 -3.18
N LEU A 43 -2.67 -8.90 -2.57
CA LEU A 43 -2.21 -7.53 -2.38
C LEU A 43 -0.92 -7.46 -1.54
N ILE A 44 -0.85 -8.18 -0.43
CA ILE A 44 0.34 -8.21 0.45
C ILE A 44 1.55 -8.76 -0.34
N GLY A 45 1.38 -9.89 -1.02
CA GLY A 45 2.45 -10.49 -1.82
C GLY A 45 2.93 -9.56 -2.95
N GLU A 46 2.00 -8.87 -3.61
CA GLU A 46 2.32 -7.90 -4.66
C GLU A 46 3.05 -6.67 -4.12
N ALA A 47 2.66 -6.14 -2.97
CA ALA A 47 3.31 -5.00 -2.34
C ALA A 47 4.75 -5.34 -1.93
N ILE A 48 4.98 -6.53 -1.37
CA ILE A 48 6.33 -7.03 -1.04
C ILE A 48 7.16 -7.21 -2.31
N ALA A 49 6.61 -7.88 -3.34
CA ALA A 49 7.32 -8.13 -4.58
C ALA A 49 7.66 -6.84 -5.35
N ALA A 50 6.81 -5.81 -5.24
CA ALA A 50 7.04 -4.51 -5.87
C ALA A 50 8.16 -3.71 -5.18
N GLY A 51 8.35 -3.89 -3.86
CA GLY A 51 9.31 -3.10 -3.07
C GLY A 51 9.01 -1.59 -3.06
N ASP A 52 7.78 -1.19 -3.42
CA ASP A 52 7.36 0.21 -3.47
C ASP A 52 6.99 0.67 -2.05
N GLY A 53 7.76 1.61 -1.49
CA GLY A 53 7.55 2.09 -0.13
C GLY A 53 6.18 2.74 0.10
N TYR A 54 5.58 3.38 -0.90
CA TYR A 54 4.24 3.96 -0.76
C TYR A 54 3.16 2.88 -0.77
N ALA A 55 3.31 1.85 -1.62
CA ALA A 55 2.44 0.67 -1.57
C ALA A 55 2.56 -0.04 -0.22
N ALA A 56 3.78 -0.19 0.28
CA ALA A 56 4.04 -0.81 1.58
C ALA A 56 3.41 -0.02 2.73
N ARG A 57 3.52 1.32 2.71
CA ARG A 57 2.86 2.19 3.69
C ARG A 57 1.34 2.06 3.64
N ASP A 58 0.75 2.07 2.45
CA ASP A 58 -0.70 1.98 2.30
C ASP A 58 -1.22 0.60 2.80
N VAL A 59 -0.48 -0.50 2.59
CA VAL A 59 -0.80 -1.84 3.15
C VAL A 59 -0.63 -1.90 4.67
N LEU A 60 0.43 -1.31 5.23
CA LEU A 60 0.67 -1.28 6.68
C LEU A 60 -0.37 -0.44 7.44
N ALA A 61 -0.93 0.58 6.77
CA ALA A 61 -1.94 1.48 7.35
C ALA A 61 -3.37 0.94 7.24
N ASP A 62 -3.60 -0.13 6.46
CA ASP A 62 -4.92 -0.68 6.23
C ASP A 62 -5.35 -1.66 7.34
N ASP A 63 -6.51 -1.41 7.94
CA ASP A 63 -7.07 -2.22 9.02
C ASP A 63 -7.49 -3.63 8.56
N GLY A 64 -7.76 -3.81 7.26
CA GLY A 64 -8.04 -5.12 6.65
C GLY A 64 -6.77 -5.97 6.50
N CYS A 65 -5.66 -5.35 6.11
CA CYS A 65 -4.37 -6.00 5.93
C CYS A 65 -3.70 -6.32 7.28
N ARG A 66 -3.76 -5.40 8.25
CA ARG A 66 -3.04 -5.51 9.53
C ARG A 66 -3.21 -6.85 10.28
N PRO A 67 -4.42 -7.41 10.46
CA PRO A 67 -4.59 -8.69 11.15
C PRO A 67 -4.16 -9.90 10.32
N ARG A 68 -3.86 -9.73 9.02
CA ARG A 68 -3.50 -10.80 8.08
C ARG A 68 -2.00 -10.87 7.82
N LEU A 69 -1.24 -9.85 8.22
CA LEU A 69 0.21 -9.82 8.07
C LEU A 69 0.87 -10.77 9.06
N THR A 70 1.77 -11.62 8.55
CA THR A 70 2.77 -12.29 9.38
C THR A 70 3.82 -11.27 9.84
N GLY A 71 4.55 -11.59 10.92
CA GLY A 71 5.64 -10.71 11.39
C GLY A 71 6.73 -10.48 10.33
N VAL A 72 6.98 -11.48 9.48
CA VAL A 72 7.96 -11.38 8.38
C VAL A 72 7.48 -10.43 7.28
N GLU A 73 6.22 -10.53 6.88
CA GLU A 73 5.62 -9.64 5.88
C GLU A 73 5.53 -8.20 6.39
N GLN A 74 5.15 -8.03 7.66
CA GLN A 74 5.11 -6.72 8.30
C GLN A 74 6.50 -6.07 8.31
N GLN A 75 7.55 -6.83 8.63
CA GLN A 75 8.92 -6.31 8.62
C GLN A 75 9.37 -5.95 7.19
N ALA A 76 9.12 -6.81 6.21
CA ALA A 76 9.51 -6.55 4.82
C ALA A 76 8.86 -5.27 4.26
N LEU A 77 7.57 -5.06 4.56
CA LEU A 77 6.86 -3.84 4.17
C LEU A 77 7.37 -2.61 4.93
N ALA A 78 7.68 -2.75 6.22
CA ALA A 78 8.24 -1.67 7.02
C ALA A 78 9.60 -1.23 6.48
N ASP A 79 10.47 -2.19 6.14
CA ASP A 79 11.79 -1.93 5.56
C ASP A 79 11.66 -1.21 4.21
N ALA A 80 10.73 -1.63 3.35
CA ALA A 80 10.46 -0.97 2.07
C ALA A 80 9.96 0.49 2.26
N ALA A 81 9.07 0.72 3.22
CA ALA A 81 8.59 2.06 3.55
C ALA A 81 9.73 2.95 4.10
N GLN A 82 10.55 2.41 5.01
CA GLN A 82 11.68 3.12 5.58
C GLN A 82 12.77 3.45 4.55
N ALA A 83 13.08 2.52 3.63
CA ALA A 83 14.03 2.74 2.54
C ALA A 83 13.56 3.86 1.60
N ALA A 84 12.26 4.04 1.44
CA ALA A 84 11.66 5.16 0.70
C ALA A 84 11.57 6.47 1.53
N GLY A 85 12.08 6.49 2.76
CA GLY A 85 12.03 7.62 3.67
C GLY A 85 10.66 7.87 4.30
N LEU A 86 9.72 6.92 4.18
CA LEU A 86 8.39 7.01 4.78
C LEU A 86 8.45 6.52 6.23
N GLY A 87 7.75 7.22 7.13
CA GLY A 87 7.74 6.88 8.56
C GLY A 87 8.92 7.42 9.37
N LEU A 88 9.81 8.22 8.77
CA LEU A 88 10.95 8.86 9.46
C LEU A 88 10.57 10.03 10.39
N GLY A 89 9.28 10.28 10.61
CA GLY A 89 8.80 11.37 11.45
C GLY A 89 8.81 12.74 10.74
N PRO A 90 8.63 13.84 11.50
CA PRO A 90 8.54 15.18 10.91
C PRO A 90 9.87 15.59 10.28
N PHE A 91 9.79 16.40 9.21
CA PHE A 91 10.99 16.99 8.61
C PHE A 91 11.81 17.72 9.68
N PRO A 92 13.16 17.55 9.67
CA PRO A 92 14.04 18.29 10.56
C PRO A 92 13.70 19.77 10.53
N ALA A 93 13.76 20.45 11.68
CA ALA A 93 13.36 21.85 11.79
C ALA A 93 14.09 22.76 10.77
N SER A 94 15.33 22.41 10.42
CA SER A 94 16.17 23.08 9.42
C SER A 94 15.70 22.91 7.97
N LEU A 95 14.83 21.93 7.69
CA LEU A 95 14.30 21.62 6.36
C LEU A 95 12.80 21.94 6.23
N LYS A 96 12.19 22.58 7.23
CA LYS A 96 10.77 22.95 7.22
C LYS A 96 10.36 23.86 6.05
N TRP A 97 11.31 24.57 5.44
CA TRP A 97 11.09 25.42 4.27
C TRP A 97 10.73 24.63 3.00
N LEU A 98 11.03 23.32 2.94
CA LEU A 98 10.62 22.43 1.85
C LEU A 98 9.14 22.05 1.92
N ASN A 99 8.47 22.30 3.05
CA ASN A 99 7.03 22.11 3.16
C ASN A 99 6.35 23.23 2.36
N CYS A 100 5.92 22.93 1.13
CA CYS A 100 5.29 23.89 0.23
C CYS A 100 4.10 24.58 0.93
N SER A 101 4.31 25.81 1.39
CA SER A 101 3.29 26.67 2.00
C SER A 101 2.45 27.42 0.95
N ARG A 102 2.72 27.20 -0.34
CA ARG A 102 1.89 27.71 -1.43
C ARG A 102 0.93 26.60 -1.88
N PRO A 103 -0.39 26.84 -1.93
CA PRO A 103 -1.29 25.88 -2.54
C PRO A 103 -0.85 25.71 -4.01
N CYS A 104 -0.53 24.48 -4.39
CA CYS A 104 -0.35 24.12 -5.80
C CYS A 104 -1.66 24.45 -6.53
N ARG A 105 -1.70 25.61 -7.19
CA ARG A 105 -2.79 25.98 -8.09
C ARG A 105 -2.52 25.22 -9.39
N TRP A 106 -3.16 24.07 -9.53
CA TRP A 106 -3.15 23.31 -10.80
C TRP A 106 -3.94 24.09 -11.85
N PRO A 107 -3.49 24.11 -13.13
CA PRO A 107 -4.19 24.78 -14.23
C PRO A 107 -5.52 24.08 -14.57
#